data_AF-A0A7J6A0J6-F1
#
_entry.id   AF-A0A7J6A0J6-F1
#
_cell.length_a   1.000
_cell.length_b   1.000
_cell.length_c   1.000
_cell.angle_alpha   90.00
_cell.angle_beta   90.00
_cell.angle_gamma   90.00
#
_symmetry.space_group_name_H-M   'P 1'
#
loop_
_entity.id
_entity.type
_entity.pdbx_description
1 polymer ?
#
loop_
_entity_poly.entity_id
_entity_poly.type
_entity_poly.pdbx_seq_one_letter_code
_entity_poly.pdbx_strand_id
1 'polypeptide(L)' 'MDINAVNALSYEEFLEIFGNVIEKCPIIPAAIWIHRPFTGLADIEAHISDFIDSLPESGTV' A
#
# COMPACT_ATOMS: atom_id res chain seq x y z
N MET A 1 5.60 -13.62 -4.58
CA MET A 1 4.51 -13.25 -3.67
C MET A 1 3.21 -13.74 -4.30
N ASP A 2 2.39 -14.48 -3.56
CA ASP A 2 1.07 -14.91 -4.06
C ASP A 2 0.06 -13.79 -3.79
N ILE A 3 -0.50 -13.21 -4.85
CA ILE A 3 -1.43 -12.09 -4.74
C ILE A 3 -2.76 -12.50 -4.08
N ASN A 4 -3.17 -13.75 -4.22
CA ASN A 4 -4.38 -14.25 -3.57
C ASN A 4 -4.21 -14.31 -2.05
N ALA A 5 -3.01 -14.70 -1.59
CA ALA A 5 -2.67 -14.66 -0.18
C ALA A 5 -2.70 -13.21 0.34
N VAL A 6 -2.14 -12.25 -0.41
CA VAL A 6 -2.16 -10.81 -0.05
C VAL A 6 -3.58 -10.25 0.04
N ASN A 7 -4.46 -10.65 -0.89
CA ASN A 7 -5.87 -10.24 -0.89
C ASN A 7 -6.68 -10.85 0.26
N ALA A 8 -6.23 -11.98 0.82
CA ALA A 8 -6.86 -12.63 1.95
C ALA A 8 -6.41 -12.08 3.32
N LEU A 9 -5.35 -11.27 3.37
CA LEU A 9 -4.82 -10.73 4.62
C LEU A 9 -5.85 -9.84 5.32
N SER A 10 -5.89 -9.91 6.65
CA SER A 10 -6.53 -8.88 7.46
C SER A 10 -5.78 -7.54 7.34
N TYR A 11 -6.39 -6.47 7.84
CA TYR A 11 -5.76 -5.16 7.86
C TYR A 11 -4.46 -5.15 8.68
N GLU A 12 -4.49 -5.78 9.86
CA GLU A 12 -3.32 -5.85 10.76
C GLU A 12 -2.17 -6.64 10.12
N GLU A 13 -2.46 -7.82 9.56
CA GLU A 13 -1.44 -8.64 8.88
C GLU A 13 -0.87 -7.92 7.64
N PHE A 14 -1.71 -7.20 6.89
CA PHE A 14 -1.24 -6.42 5.76
C PHE A 14 -0.29 -5.30 6.20
N LEU A 15 -0.62 -4.58 7.28
CA LEU A 15 0.27 -3.55 7.82
C LEU A 15 1.54 -4.11 8.46
N GLU A 16 1.50 -5.30 9.06
CA GLU A 16 2.72 -5.94 9.58
C GLU A 16 3.71 -6.27 8.46
N ILE A 17 3.19 -6.73 7.30
CA ILE A 17 4.02 -7.09 6.13
C ILE A 17 4.47 -5.85 5.33
N PHE A 18 3.55 -4.92 5.07
CA PHE A 18 3.79 -3.79 4.16
C PHE A 18 4.10 -2.47 4.89
N GLY A 19 3.87 -2.37 6.20
CA GLY A 19 3.98 -1.13 6.99
C GLY A 19 5.37 -0.50 7.03
N ASN A 20 6.41 -1.25 6.66
CA ASN A 20 7.79 -0.77 6.57
C ASN A 20 8.34 -0.73 5.14
N VAL A 21 7.50 -0.94 4.12
CA VAL A 21 7.91 -0.86 2.70
C VAL A 21 8.30 0.57 2.33
N ILE A 22 7.69 1.56 2.98
CA ILE A 22 8.11 2.96 2.90
C ILE A 22 8.53 3.40 4.30
N GLU A 23 9.82 3.70 4.45
CA GLU A 23 10.42 4.02 5.74
C GLU A 23 9.68 5.21 6.39
N LYS A 24 9.15 4.98 7.60
CA LYS A 24 8.38 5.96 8.40
C LYS A 24 7.02 6.40 7.84
N CYS A 25 6.47 5.73 6.82
CA CYS A 25 5.16 6.07 6.24
C CYS A 25 4.17 4.89 6.25
N PRO A 26 3.72 4.41 7.43
CA PRO A 26 2.75 3.32 7.51
C PRO A 26 1.36 3.70 6.98
N ILE A 27 1.10 5.00 6.77
CA ILE A 27 -0.17 5.49 6.21
C ILE A 27 -0.39 5.08 4.75
N ILE A 28 0.70 4.86 3.99
CA ILE A 28 0.59 4.52 2.57
C ILE A 28 0.06 3.08 2.40
N PRO A 29 0.65 2.04 3.05
CA PRO A 29 0.07 0.70 3.07
C PRO A 29 -1.37 0.65 3.59
N ALA A 30 -1.69 1.47 4.61
CA ALA A 30 -3.05 1.55 5.14
C ALA A 30 -4.04 2.12 4.12
N ALA A 31 -3.63 3.17 3.38
CA ALA A 31 -4.45 3.81 2.38
C ALA A 31 -4.72 2.91 1.18
N ILE A 32 -3.71 2.18 0.68
CA ILE A 32 -3.90 1.31 -0.49
C ILE A 32 -4.74 0.06 -0.17
N TRP A 33 -4.82 -0.37 1.10
CA TRP A 33 -5.53 -1.58 1.51
C TRP A 33 -7.02 -1.60 1.12
N ILE A 34 -7.65 -0.43 1.06
CA ILE A 34 -9.07 -0.28 0.68
C ILE A 34 -9.32 -0.59 -0.80
N HIS A 35 -8.27 -0.59 -1.63
CA HIS A 35 -8.36 -0.82 -3.07
C HIS A 35 -8.29 -2.29 -3.47
N ARG A 36 -8.18 -3.20 -2.48
CA ARG A 36 -8.25 -4.64 -2.72
C ARG A 36 -9.61 -5.04 -3.32
N PRO A 37 -9.66 -6.11 -4.14
CA PRO A 37 -8.56 -7.04 -4.44
C PRO A 37 -7.58 -6.49 -5.49
N PHE A 38 -6.28 -6.71 -5.24
CA PHE A 38 -5.22 -6.40 -6.20
C PHE A 38 -5.07 -7.50 -7.23
N THR A 39 -4.76 -7.11 -8.46
CA THR A 39 -4.53 -8.04 -9.58
C THR A 39 -3.10 -8.59 -9.59
N GLY A 40 -2.14 -7.87 -8.99
CA GLY A 40 -0.74 -8.28 -8.92
C GLY A 40 0.13 -7.27 -8.17
N LEU A 41 1.44 -7.51 -8.14
CA LEU A 41 2.39 -6.59 -7.51
C LEU A 41 2.43 -5.22 -8.22
N ALA A 42 2.37 -5.20 -9.55
CA ALA A 42 2.36 -3.96 -10.33
C ALA A 42 1.13 -3.07 -10.01
N ASP A 43 0.02 -3.69 -9.63
CA ASP A 43 -1.21 -3.00 -9.23
C ASP A 43 -1.02 -2.33 -7.85
N ILE A 44 -0.37 -3.03 -6.92
CA ILE A 44 0.00 -2.47 -5.61
C ILE A 44 0.97 -1.28 -5.78
N GLU A 45 1.99 -1.43 -6.63
CA GLU A 45 2.95 -0.36 -6.93
C GLU A 45 2.27 0.87 -7.56
N ALA A 46 1.32 0.65 -8.47
CA ALA A 46 0.54 1.74 -9.07
C ALA A 46 -0.29 2.49 -8.02
N HIS A 47 -1.02 1.78 -7.14
CA HIS A 47 -1.78 2.41 -6.06
C HIS A 47 -0.90 3.19 -5.07
N ILE A 48 0.32 2.70 -4.82
CA ILE A 48 1.30 3.42 -3.99
C ILE A 48 1.74 4.71 -4.69
N SER A 49 2.11 4.64 -5.97
CA SER A 49 2.53 5.81 -6.76
C SER A 49 1.41 6.84 -6.83
N ASP A 50 0.19 6.42 -7.17
CA ASP A 50 -0.98 7.30 -7.27
C ASP A 50 -1.29 7.97 -5.92
N PHE A 51 -1.15 7.23 -4.81
CA PHE A 51 -1.33 7.81 -3.48
C PHE A 51 -0.27 8.88 -3.19
N ILE A 52 1.00 8.61 -3.48
CA ILE A 52 2.10 9.56 -3.30
C ILE A 52 1.89 10.81 -4.18
N ASP A 53 1.55 10.63 -5.46
CA ASP A 53 1.29 11.71 -6.41
C ASP A 53 0.06 12.55 -6.01
N SER A 54 -0.89 11.96 -5.27
CA SER A 54 -2.05 12.67 -4.72
C SER A 54 -1.75 13.49 -3.47
N LEU A 55 -0.58 13.31 -2.84
CA LEU A 55 -0.20 14.08 -1.66
C LEU A 55 0.09 15.54 -2.07
N PRO A 56 -0.45 16.53 -1.35
CA PRO A 56 -0.13 17.93 -1.62
C PRO A 56 1.37 18.20 -1.42
N GLU A 57 1.93 19.15 -2.18
CA GLU A 57 3.36 19.56 -2.21
C GLU A 57 3.98 19.82 -0.83
N SER A 58 3.18 20.06 0.22
CA SER A 58 3.64 20.16 1.61
C SER A 58 4.12 18.83 2.22
N GLY A 59 3.89 17.70 1.55
CA GLY A 59 4.36 16.36 1.93
C GLY A 59 5.66 15.93 1.27
N THR A 60 6.20 16.75 0.35
CA THR A 60 7.50 16.56 -0.30
C THR A 60 8.46 17.64 0.18
N VAL A 61 9.00 17.48 1.39
CA VAL A 61 10.13 18.30 1.89
C VAL A 61 11.30 17.44 2.27
#